data_AF-A0A344PPG5-F1
#
_entry.id   AF-A0A344PPG5-F1
#
_cell.length_a   1.000
_cell.length_b   1.000
_cell.length_c   1.000
_cell.angle_alpha   90.00
_cell.angle_beta   90.00
_cell.angle_gamma   90.00
#
_symmetry.space_group_name_H-M   'P 1'
#
loop_
_entity.id
_entity.type
_entity.pdbx_description
1 polymer ?
#
loop_
_entity_poly.entity_id
_entity_poly.type
_entity_poly.pdbx_seq_one_letter_code
_entity_poly.pdbx_strand_id
1 'polypeptide(L)'
;MASLTATSILAGCATKSEDISASYVSPNMFQQQSCGQLGEEAQRLSARATAAVSAQDRKASNDAAATAVSLVLFWPAAFLIKGDKASAAEVARLKGEMHAIEQASAQKRCNIRFNS
;
A
#
# COMPACT_ATOMS: atom_id res chain seq x y z
N MET A 1 -12.90 -32.63 -25.00
CA MET A 1 -12.94 -31.15 -24.88
C MET A 1 -13.77 -30.80 -23.65
N ALA A 2 -13.17 -30.21 -22.62
CA ALA A 2 -13.83 -29.30 -21.65
C ALA A 2 -12.81 -28.98 -20.54
N SER A 3 -11.89 -28.05 -20.84
CA SER A 3 -11.08 -27.41 -19.81
C SER A 3 -11.99 -26.47 -19.04
N LEU A 4 -12.35 -26.83 -17.79
CA LEU A 4 -12.98 -25.91 -16.85
C LEU A 4 -11.87 -25.17 -16.11
N THR A 5 -11.41 -24.08 -16.71
CA THR A 5 -10.50 -23.13 -16.07
C THR A 5 -11.27 -22.47 -14.92
N ALA A 6 -11.11 -22.99 -13.71
CA ALA A 6 -11.62 -22.38 -12.50
C ALA A 6 -10.83 -21.10 -12.22
N THR A 7 -11.31 -19.97 -12.72
CA THR A 7 -10.82 -18.65 -12.32
C THR A 7 -11.30 -18.38 -10.90
N SER A 8 -10.57 -18.90 -9.91
CA SER A 8 -10.78 -18.56 -8.51
C SER A 8 -10.53 -17.06 -8.36
N ILE A 9 -11.60 -16.30 -8.09
CA ILE A 9 -11.49 -14.92 -7.63
C ILE A 9 -10.96 -15.02 -6.19
N LEU A 10 -9.64 -15.04 -6.03
CA LEU A 10 -9.00 -14.81 -4.73
C LEU A 10 -9.21 -13.32 -4.40
N ALA A 11 -10.39 -12.98 -3.89
CA ALA A 11 -10.56 -11.78 -3.08
C ALA A 11 -9.88 -12.08 -1.73
N GLY A 12 -8.56 -11.87 -1.67
CA GLY A 12 -7.81 -11.94 -0.43
C GLY A 12 -8.20 -10.77 0.46
N CYS A 13 -8.26 -11.01 1.77
CA CYS A 13 -8.58 -10.01 2.77
C CYS A 13 -7.68 -8.77 2.62
N ALA A 14 -8.18 -7.70 2.00
CA ALA A 14 -7.42 -6.46 1.90
C ALA A 14 -7.15 -5.93 3.31
N THR A 15 -5.86 -5.75 3.62
CA THR A 15 -5.41 -5.14 4.88
C THR A 15 -5.65 -3.64 4.82
N LYS A 16 -6.16 -3.05 5.90
CA LYS A 16 -6.32 -1.59 5.97
C LYS A 16 -4.99 -0.89 5.74
N SER A 17 -5.03 0.28 5.12
CA SER A 17 -3.85 1.08 4.83
C SER A 17 -3.04 1.45 6.07
N GLU A 18 -3.70 1.64 7.22
CA GLU A 18 -3.07 1.97 8.51
C GLU A 18 -2.13 0.86 9.01
N ASP A 19 -2.50 -0.41 8.79
CA ASP A 19 -1.71 -1.57 9.22
C ASP A 19 -0.57 -1.92 8.25
N ILE A 20 -0.54 -1.30 7.07
CA ILE A 20 0.52 -1.50 6.08
C ILE A 20 1.74 -0.67 6.46
N SER A 21 2.79 -1.36 6.90
CA SER A 21 4.08 -0.76 7.18
C SER A 21 4.78 -0.31 5.89
N ALA A 22 5.52 0.81 5.97
CA ALA A 22 6.34 1.29 4.86
C ALA A 22 7.41 0.26 4.49
N SER A 23 7.56 -0.05 3.20
CA SER A 23 8.70 -0.82 2.73
C SER A 23 9.93 0.07 2.70
N TYR A 24 11.10 -0.49 2.99
CA TYR A 24 12.34 0.28 2.89
C TYR A 24 12.64 0.68 1.43
N VAL A 25 12.83 1.98 1.21
CA VAL A 25 13.28 2.56 -0.06
C VAL A 25 14.52 3.39 0.22
N SER A 26 15.55 3.23 -0.61
CA SER A 26 16.84 3.91 -0.40
C SER A 26 16.70 5.42 -0.60
N PRO A 27 17.10 6.27 0.37
CA PRO A 27 17.04 7.72 0.22
C PRO A 27 18.11 8.26 -0.75
N ASN A 28 19.11 7.46 -1.12
CA ASN A 28 20.23 7.89 -1.97
C ASN A 28 19.77 8.32 -3.37
N MET A 29 18.66 7.77 -3.89
CA MET A 29 18.10 8.19 -5.17
C MET A 29 17.59 9.64 -5.15
N PHE A 30 17.19 10.16 -3.98
CA PHE A 30 16.69 11.51 -3.78
C PHE A 30 17.82 12.49 -3.38
N GLN A 31 19.01 11.99 -3.02
CA GLN A 31 20.15 12.82 -2.63
C GLN A 31 20.73 13.67 -3.76
N GLN A 32 20.44 13.39 -5.02
CA GLN A 32 20.89 14.22 -6.14
C GLN A 32 19.89 15.32 -6.55
N GLN A 33 18.66 15.30 -6.02
CA GLN A 33 17.59 16.23 -6.40
C GLN A 33 17.64 17.55 -5.59
N SER A 34 17.26 18.68 -6.20
CA SER A 34 17.15 19.97 -5.50
C SER A 34 15.91 20.01 -4.58
N CYS A 35 15.85 20.96 -3.63
CA CYS A 35 14.67 21.10 -2.76
C CYS A 35 13.37 21.34 -3.55
N GLY A 36 13.42 22.06 -4.68
CA GLY A 36 12.26 22.25 -5.55
C GLY A 36 11.81 20.93 -6.19
N GLN A 37 12.76 20.16 -6.72
CA GLN A 37 12.49 18.85 -7.31
C GLN A 37 11.93 17.86 -6.28
N LEU A 38 12.47 17.86 -5.06
CA LEU A 38 11.96 17.04 -3.96
C LEU A 38 10.53 17.42 -3.57
N GLY A 39 10.18 18.72 -3.62
CA GLY A 39 8.83 19.20 -3.35
C GLY A 39 7.81 18.76 -4.40
N GLU A 40 8.16 18.89 -5.68
CA GLU A 40 7.33 18.40 -6.79
C GLU A 40 7.15 16.88 -6.74
N GLU A 41 8.23 16.16 -6.44
CA GLU A 41 8.21 14.71 -6.23
C GLU A 41 7.29 14.33 -5.08
N ALA A 42 7.40 15.04 -3.95
CA ALA A 42 6.58 14.83 -2.78
C ALA A 42 5.09 15.03 -3.07
N GLN A 43 4.72 16.12 -3.76
CA GLN A 43 3.33 16.36 -4.13
C GLN A 43 2.78 15.25 -5.03
N ARG A 44 3.56 14.81 -6.01
CA ARG A 44 3.17 13.73 -6.93
C ARG A 44 3.01 12.39 -6.20
N LEU A 45 3.94 12.06 -5.31
CA LEU A 45 3.88 10.84 -4.50
C LEU A 45 2.71 10.87 -3.52
N SER A 46 2.47 12.00 -2.86
CA SER A 46 1.34 12.17 -1.94
C SER A 46 0.01 11.94 -2.66
N ALA A 47 -0.19 12.51 -3.85
CA ALA A 47 -1.43 12.28 -4.60
C ALA A 47 -1.64 10.80 -4.96
N ARG A 48 -0.57 10.10 -5.36
CA ARG A 48 -0.61 8.66 -5.68
C ARG A 48 -0.85 7.81 -4.43
N ALA A 49 -0.18 8.15 -3.32
CA ALA A 49 -0.33 7.48 -2.03
C ALA A 49 -1.77 7.58 -1.54
N THR A 50 -2.38 8.77 -1.56
CA THR A 50 -3.78 8.96 -1.16
C THR A 50 -4.74 8.15 -2.03
N ALA A 51 -4.52 8.08 -3.34
CA ALA A 51 -5.34 7.27 -4.24
C ALA A 51 -5.19 5.77 -3.94
N ALA A 52 -3.97 5.28 -3.74
CA ALA A 52 -3.70 3.88 -3.42
C ALA A 52 -4.25 3.48 -2.04
N VAL A 53 -4.05 4.34 -1.03
CA VAL A 53 -4.57 4.18 0.34
C VAL A 53 -6.09 4.12 0.33
N SER A 54 -6.76 5.09 -0.30
CA SER A 54 -8.22 5.11 -0.34
C SER A 54 -8.82 3.94 -1.12
N ALA A 55 -8.17 3.48 -2.18
CA ALA A 55 -8.56 2.26 -2.89
C ALA A 55 -8.38 1.02 -2.00
N GLN A 56 -7.28 0.93 -1.24
CA GLN A 56 -7.01 -0.17 -0.33
C GLN A 56 -8.01 -0.21 0.84
N ASP A 57 -8.34 0.93 1.43
CA ASP A 57 -9.29 1.00 2.54
C ASP A 57 -10.72 0.67 2.11
N ARG A 58 -11.11 1.08 0.90
CA ARG A 58 -12.40 0.68 0.30
C ARG A 58 -12.46 -0.83 0.07
N LYS A 59 -11.38 -1.44 -0.44
CA LYS A 59 -11.28 -2.89 -0.59
C LYS A 59 -11.34 -3.58 0.76
N ALA A 60 -10.55 -3.14 1.73
CA ALA A 60 -10.53 -3.68 3.09
C ALA A 60 -11.91 -3.63 3.75
N SER A 61 -12.65 -2.53 3.58
CA SER A 61 -14.01 -2.38 4.12
C SER A 61 -15.02 -3.34 3.46
N ASN A 62 -15.03 -3.41 2.13
CA ASN A 62 -15.91 -4.30 1.39
C ASN A 62 -15.59 -5.78 1.65
N ASP A 63 -14.30 -6.11 1.71
CA ASP A 63 -13.80 -7.45 2.01
C ASP A 63 -14.10 -7.83 3.46
N ALA A 64 -14.04 -6.90 4.43
CA ALA A 64 -14.38 -7.19 5.82
C ALA A 64 -15.84 -7.65 5.97
N ALA A 65 -16.78 -7.01 5.27
CA ALA A 65 -18.17 -7.42 5.27
C ALA A 65 -18.39 -8.80 4.61
N ALA A 66 -17.80 -9.01 3.43
CA ALA A 66 -17.89 -10.27 2.70
C ALA A 66 -17.17 -11.43 3.43
N THR A 67 -16.03 -11.14 4.06
CA THR A 67 -15.22 -12.08 4.85
C THR A 67 -15.92 -12.42 6.16
N ALA A 68 -16.61 -11.48 6.82
CA ALA A 68 -17.38 -11.81 8.03
C ALA A 68 -18.46 -12.87 7.73
N VAL A 69 -19.19 -12.71 6.63
CA VAL A 69 -20.18 -13.69 6.17
C VAL A 69 -19.50 -15.02 5.78
N SER A 70 -18.41 -14.94 5.02
CA SER A 70 -17.70 -16.13 4.53
C SER A 70 -16.94 -16.88 5.62
N LEU A 71 -16.42 -16.20 6.63
CA LEU A 71 -15.75 -16.79 7.80
C LEU A 71 -16.73 -17.59 8.63
N VAL A 72 -17.99 -17.18 8.77
CA VAL A 72 -19.00 -17.98 9.48
C VAL A 72 -19.37 -19.23 8.67
N LEU A 73 -19.55 -19.09 7.36
CA LEU A 73 -19.94 -20.21 6.48
C LEU A 73 -18.81 -21.19 6.18
N PHE A 74 -17.57 -20.70 6.11
CA PHE A 74 -16.39 -21.45 5.67
C PHE A 74 -15.21 -21.33 6.65
N TRP A 75 -15.47 -21.16 7.97
CA TRP A 75 -14.40 -21.04 8.97
C TRP A 75 -13.32 -22.12 8.86
N PRO A 76 -13.62 -23.40 8.53
CA PRO A 76 -12.59 -24.43 8.50
C PRO A 76 -11.50 -24.14 7.46
N ALA A 77 -11.84 -23.44 6.39
CA ALA A 77 -10.89 -23.07 5.35
C ALA A 77 -9.99 -21.88 5.73
N ALA A 78 -10.34 -21.11 6.77
CA ALA A 78 -9.56 -19.94 7.21
C ALA A 78 -8.14 -20.31 7.69
N PHE A 79 -7.94 -21.55 8.16
CA PHE A 79 -6.61 -22.06 8.53
C PHE A 79 -5.65 -22.19 7.34
N LEU A 80 -6.14 -22.12 6.10
CA LEU A 80 -5.36 -22.38 4.88
C LEU A 80 -5.03 -21.12 4.06
N ILE A 81 -5.63 -19.97 4.37
CA ILE A 81 -5.58 -18.78 3.50
C ILE A 81 -4.68 -17.70 4.11
N LYS A 82 -3.49 -17.52 3.52
CA LYS A 82 -2.54 -16.46 3.89
C LYS A 82 -2.32 -15.50 2.71
N GLY A 83 -3.03 -14.37 2.72
CA GLY A 83 -2.51 -13.07 2.26
C GLY A 83 -3.05 -12.51 0.94
N ASP A 84 -3.58 -11.28 1.00
CA ASP A 84 -3.56 -10.33 -0.11
C ASP A 84 -2.26 -9.52 -0.04
N LYS A 85 -1.38 -9.65 -1.04
CA LYS A 85 -0.02 -9.08 -0.99
C LYS A 85 0.25 -7.99 -2.03
N ALA A 86 -0.49 -7.95 -3.14
CA ALA A 86 -0.13 -7.08 -4.26
C ALA A 86 -0.53 -5.61 -4.02
N SER A 87 -1.76 -5.38 -3.55
CA SER A 87 -2.28 -4.04 -3.23
C SER A 87 -1.56 -3.45 -2.01
N ALA A 88 -1.31 -4.30 -1.01
CA ALA A 88 -0.58 -3.91 0.18
C ALA A 88 0.88 -3.56 -0.10
N ALA A 89 1.54 -4.27 -1.04
CA ALA A 89 2.91 -3.96 -1.43
C ALA A 89 3.05 -2.59 -2.09
N GLU A 90 2.05 -2.16 -2.89
CA GLU A 90 2.08 -0.84 -3.52
C GLU A 90 1.91 0.29 -2.50
N VAL A 91 0.99 0.14 -1.53
CA VAL A 91 0.85 1.09 -0.42
C VAL A 91 2.13 1.13 0.42
N ALA A 92 2.74 -0.03 0.72
CA ALA A 92 4.01 -0.11 1.44
C ALA A 92 5.14 0.62 0.69
N ARG A 93 5.23 0.45 -0.63
CA ARG A 93 6.20 1.11 -1.51
C ARG A 93 6.06 2.62 -1.48
N LEU A 94 4.83 3.12 -1.67
CA LEU A 94 4.55 4.56 -1.67
C LEU A 94 4.87 5.21 -0.32
N LYS A 95 4.51 4.56 0.80
CA LYS A 95 4.91 5.03 2.14
C LYS A 95 6.43 5.04 2.31
N GLY A 96 7.12 4.03 1.78
CA GLY A 96 8.58 3.95 1.75
C GLY A 96 9.24 5.12 1.01
N GLU A 97 8.72 5.44 -0.17
CA GLU A 97 9.19 6.57 -0.99
C GLU A 97 8.99 7.90 -0.28
N MET A 98 7.85 8.09 0.39
CA MET A 98 7.60 9.28 1.23
C MET A 98 8.64 9.40 2.36
N HIS A 99 8.89 8.33 3.11
CA HIS A 99 9.92 8.33 4.17
C HIS A 99 11.34 8.57 3.63
N ALA A 100 11.65 8.05 2.44
CA ALA A 100 12.95 8.27 1.80
C ALA A 100 13.14 9.75 1.42
N ILE A 101 12.09 10.42 0.92
CA ILE A 101 12.10 11.86 0.64
C ILE A 101 12.23 12.67 1.91
N GLU A 102 11.53 12.32 2.99
CA GLU A 102 11.67 13.02 4.28
C GLU A 102 13.10 12.95 4.81
N GLN A 103 13.73 11.77 4.73
CA GLN A 103 15.12 11.59 5.13
C GLN A 103 16.08 12.41 4.27
N ALA A 104 15.91 12.37 2.94
CA ALA A 104 16.72 13.17 2.02
C ALA A 104 16.50 14.69 2.24
N SER A 105 15.27 15.10 2.51
CA SER A 105 14.89 16.48 2.80
C SER A 105 15.46 16.97 4.13
N ALA A 106 15.47 16.13 5.15
CA ALA A 106 16.10 16.42 6.44
C ALA A 106 17.61 16.60 6.31
N GLN A 107 18.28 15.73 5.54
CA GLN A 107 19.71 15.85 5.24
C GLN A 107 20.03 17.17 4.49
N LYS A 108 19.13 17.61 3.61
CA LYS A 108 19.29 18.83 2.80
C LYS A 108 18.69 20.10 3.41
N ARG A 109 18.04 20.01 4.58
CA ARG A 109 17.31 21.11 5.24
C ARG A 109 16.20 21.73 4.39
N CYS A 110 15.54 20.95 3.52
CA CYS A 110 14.41 21.41 2.71
C CYS A 110 13.06 21.38 3.47
N ASN A 111 13.02 20.80 4.68
CA ASN A 111 11.86 20.74 5.60
C ASN A 111 10.55 20.19 4.99
N ILE A 112 10.65 19.22 4.09
CA ILE A 112 9.49 18.52 3.51
C ILE A 112 9.02 17.48 4.52
N ARG A 113 7.73 17.52 4.85
CA ARG A 113 7.06 16.60 5.76
C ARG A 113 5.77 16.12 5.12
N PHE A 114 5.50 14.83 5.19
CA PHE A 114 4.20 14.30 4.84
C PHE A 114 3.36 14.21 6.11
N ASN A 115 2.15 14.75 6.06
CA ASN A 115 1.18 14.53 7.12
C ASN A 115 0.52 13.17 6.84
N SER A 116 0.92 12.16 7.60
CA SER A 116 0.31 10.82 7.59
C SER A 116 -1.13 10.85 8.09
#